data_AF-U6N1S2-F1
#
_entry.id   AF-U6N1S2-F1
#
_cell.length_a   1.000
_cell.length_b   1.000
_cell.length_c   1.000
_cell.angle_alpha   90.00
_cell.angle_beta   90.00
_cell.angle_gamma   90.00
#
_symmetry.space_group_name_H-M   'P 1'
#
loop_
_entity.id
_entity.type
_entity.pdbx_description
1 polymer ?
#
loop_
_entity_poly.entity_id
_entity_poly.type
_entity_poly.pdbx_seq_one_letter_code
_entity_poly.pdbx_strand_id
1 'polypeptide(L)'
;MLRSSLQKILDGKCLEEFAEKCQKDPQGDFCRPAVARQVEVAPGAPGVLGGALEGEPRGASGGPQWRCYAAASLNFAAVSTECTDDCGEPMNCLGASNSQSKFFLEVPDLQVLLENYQPATCIMAVVLAVTLQEQLNTKCHALSNRLCQEGNTILCQNPAVYARRFPSSSGRLGVWRCYAGATMDLNAHSLACVTNCGDPMNCPGMLTHVSPIYFSSDSDMVAIIDHDKVRFCGNSRSRLSTTAAASGLQTLLDAECLKLHAKSCMEGQQQFCQPAVSRFKNDGASGKSFSCYKTNDLNYATTDNSCVDNCGNPVACAGAVGYASVYGEEQTKLRQVVETMADAMCSISVGLLVAKIRRSRFP
;
A
#
# COMPACT_ATOMS: atom_id res chain seq x y z
N MET A 1 -8.86 -0.16 -9.61
CA MET A 1 -8.62 -1.10 -8.49
C MET A 1 -7.28 -0.76 -7.86
N LEU A 2 -7.22 -0.63 -6.54
CA LEU A 2 -5.95 -0.50 -5.83
C LEU A 2 -5.19 -1.83 -5.91
N ARG A 3 -3.87 -1.76 -6.16
CA ARG A 3 -2.96 -2.90 -5.98
C ARG A 3 -2.52 -2.92 -4.51
N SER A 4 -2.53 -4.10 -3.90
CA SER A 4 -1.98 -4.33 -2.56
C SER A 4 -0.47 -4.01 -2.53
N SER A 5 0.07 -3.75 -1.35
CA SER A 5 1.51 -3.62 -1.14
C SER A 5 2.25 -4.88 -1.56
N LEU A 6 1.73 -6.07 -1.19
CA LEU A 6 2.35 -7.34 -1.56
C LEU A 6 2.37 -7.53 -3.09
N GLN A 7 1.27 -7.23 -3.78
CA GLN A 7 1.23 -7.28 -5.25
C GLN A 7 2.22 -6.30 -5.89
N LYS A 8 2.42 -5.11 -5.32
CA LYS A 8 3.41 -4.14 -5.82
C LYS A 8 4.84 -4.66 -5.68
N ILE A 9 5.16 -5.37 -4.59
CA ILE A 9 6.46 -6.01 -4.41
C ILE A 9 6.71 -7.04 -5.52
N LEU A 10 5.71 -7.89 -5.80
CA LEU A 10 5.80 -8.90 -6.87
C LEU A 10 5.89 -8.26 -8.26
N ASP A 11 5.06 -7.25 -8.55
CA ASP A 11 5.12 -6.49 -9.80
C ASP A 11 6.48 -5.82 -10.00
N GLY A 12 7.08 -5.30 -8.93
CA GLY A 12 8.44 -4.74 -8.93
C GLY A 12 9.48 -5.77 -9.35
N LYS A 13 9.45 -6.99 -8.79
CA LYS A 13 10.36 -8.07 -9.22
C LYS A 13 10.17 -8.42 -10.70
N CYS A 14 8.93 -8.46 -11.18
CA CYS A 14 8.69 -8.70 -12.61
C CYS A 14 9.22 -7.62 -13.53
N LEU A 15 9.15 -6.34 -13.11
CA LEU A 15 9.73 -5.23 -13.83
C LEU A 15 11.26 -5.32 -13.89
N GLU A 16 11.89 -5.71 -12.79
CA GLU A 16 13.35 -5.95 -12.72
C GLU A 16 13.77 -7.03 -13.73
N GLU A 17 13.14 -8.20 -13.70
CA GLU A 17 13.45 -9.33 -14.60
C GLU A 17 13.28 -8.97 -16.08
N PHE A 18 12.21 -8.23 -16.41
CA PHE A 18 11.98 -7.77 -17.78
C PHE A 18 13.02 -6.73 -18.20
N ALA A 19 13.39 -5.81 -17.31
CA ALA A 19 14.41 -4.80 -17.57
C ALA A 19 15.78 -5.44 -17.83
N GLU A 20 16.20 -6.42 -17.01
CA GLU A 20 17.45 -7.14 -17.22
C GLU A 20 17.46 -7.91 -18.55
N LYS A 21 16.35 -8.57 -18.92
CA LYS A 21 16.24 -9.21 -20.22
C LYS A 21 16.27 -8.21 -21.37
N CYS A 22 15.62 -7.06 -21.21
CA CYS A 22 15.63 -5.99 -22.20
C CYS A 22 17.04 -5.40 -22.40
N GLN A 23 17.85 -5.28 -21.34
CA GLN A 23 19.24 -4.84 -21.49
C GLN A 23 20.06 -5.82 -22.33
N LYS A 24 19.84 -7.13 -22.16
CA LYS A 24 20.52 -8.18 -22.92
C LYS A 24 20.04 -8.27 -24.37
N ASP A 25 18.75 -8.02 -24.60
CA ASP A 25 18.13 -7.98 -25.93
C ASP A 25 17.18 -6.78 -26.08
N PRO A 26 17.70 -5.61 -26.47
CA PRO A 26 16.91 -4.37 -26.59
C PRO A 26 15.82 -4.41 -27.67
N GLN A 27 15.86 -5.39 -28.58
CA GLN A 27 14.83 -5.59 -29.61
C GLN A 27 13.85 -6.71 -29.24
N GLY A 28 14.08 -7.39 -28.12
CA GLY A 28 13.30 -8.52 -27.66
C GLY A 28 11.92 -8.13 -27.11
N ASP A 29 11.06 -9.15 -27.01
CA ASP A 29 9.66 -8.99 -26.55
C ASP A 29 9.52 -8.62 -25.06
N PHE A 30 10.63 -8.59 -24.31
CA PHE A 30 10.65 -8.26 -22.88
C PHE A 30 10.92 -6.79 -22.59
N CYS A 31 11.20 -5.96 -23.60
CA CYS A 31 11.34 -4.51 -23.46
C CYS A 31 10.00 -3.79 -23.27
N ARG A 32 9.22 -4.19 -22.25
CA ARG A 32 7.84 -3.76 -22.01
C ARG A 32 7.52 -3.78 -20.51
N PRO A 33 6.49 -3.06 -20.06
CA PRO A 33 6.01 -3.18 -18.68
C PRO A 33 5.56 -4.59 -18.35
N ALA A 34 5.84 -5.05 -17.14
CA ALA A 34 5.50 -6.37 -16.64
C ALA A 34 4.74 -6.31 -15.32
N VAL A 35 3.96 -7.34 -15.05
CA VAL A 35 3.20 -7.51 -13.79
C VAL A 35 3.19 -8.97 -13.36
N ALA A 36 3.14 -9.22 -12.06
CA ALA A 36 3.04 -10.56 -11.51
C ALA A 36 1.59 -11.05 -11.53
N ARG A 37 1.37 -12.30 -11.93
CA ARG A 37 0.07 -12.97 -11.85
C ARG A 37 0.24 -14.39 -11.35
N GLN A 38 -0.69 -14.84 -10.51
CA GLN A 38 -0.82 -16.22 -10.10
C GLN A 38 -1.81 -16.90 -11.04
N VAL A 39 -1.35 -17.90 -11.78
CA VAL A 39 -2.18 -18.63 -12.75
C VAL A 39 -2.22 -20.10 -12.42
N GLU A 40 -3.36 -20.72 -12.66
CA GLU A 40 -3.51 -22.18 -12.56
C GLU A 40 -2.79 -22.85 -13.73
N VAL A 41 -1.82 -23.71 -13.44
CA VAL A 41 -1.10 -24.48 -14.45
C VAL A 41 -1.65 -25.89 -14.50
N ALA A 42 -2.26 -26.24 -15.63
CA ALA A 42 -2.79 -27.58 -15.84
C ALA A 42 -1.67 -28.63 -15.74
N PRO A 43 -1.89 -29.76 -15.04
CA PRO A 43 -0.92 -30.85 -14.99
C PRO A 43 -0.60 -31.34 -16.41
N GLY A 44 0.67 -31.29 -16.80
CA GLY A 44 1.14 -31.79 -18.10
C GLY A 44 1.04 -30.82 -19.27
N ALA A 45 0.78 -29.52 -19.05
CA ALA A 45 0.96 -28.53 -20.10
C ALA A 45 2.47 -28.42 -20.47
N PRO A 46 2.88 -28.68 -21.73
CA PRO A 46 4.26 -28.49 -22.13
C PRO A 46 4.62 -27.00 -22.00
N GLY A 47 5.74 -26.70 -21.34
CA GLY A 47 6.28 -25.34 -21.24
C GLY A 47 6.45 -24.74 -22.64
N VAL A 48 5.52 -23.87 -23.05
CA VAL A 48 5.56 -23.23 -24.37
C VAL A 48 6.64 -22.16 -24.34
N LEU A 49 7.82 -22.52 -24.84
CA LEU A 49 8.86 -21.64 -25.43
C LEU A 49 9.07 -20.28 -24.73
N GLY A 50 9.28 -20.28 -23.42
CA GLY A 50 10.11 -19.26 -22.77
C GLY A 50 11.52 -19.83 -22.69
N GLY A 51 12.48 -19.26 -23.44
CA GLY A 51 13.84 -19.80 -23.59
C GLY A 51 14.47 -20.22 -22.26
N ALA A 52 14.51 -21.53 -22.03
CA ALA A 52 15.18 -22.18 -20.92
C ALA A 52 16.37 -22.95 -21.47
N LEU A 53 17.56 -22.53 -21.06
CA LEU A 53 18.74 -23.39 -21.08
C LEU A 53 18.47 -24.59 -20.16
N GLU A 54 18.92 -25.75 -20.62
CA GLU A 54 18.60 -27.10 -20.16
C GLU A 54 18.85 -27.34 -18.66
N GLY A 55 17.93 -28.04 -17.96
CA GLY A 55 18.19 -28.56 -16.62
C GLY A 55 16.97 -29.04 -15.81
N GLU A 56 16.64 -30.32 -15.96
CA GLU A 56 15.88 -31.23 -15.06
C GLU A 56 14.33 -31.13 -14.88
N PRO A 57 13.61 -32.28 -14.98
CA PRO A 57 12.18 -32.36 -14.74
C PRO A 57 11.87 -32.63 -13.26
N ARG A 58 11.37 -31.62 -12.54
CA ARG A 58 10.68 -31.83 -11.26
C ARG A 58 9.19 -32.08 -11.52
N GLY A 59 8.65 -33.12 -10.89
CA GLY A 59 7.30 -33.64 -11.11
C GLY A 59 6.23 -32.54 -11.12
N ALA A 60 5.41 -32.56 -12.17
CA ALA A 60 4.31 -31.62 -12.38
C ALA A 60 3.15 -31.90 -11.42
N SER A 61 3.23 -31.38 -10.20
CA SER A 61 2.04 -31.11 -9.39
C SER A 61 1.39 -29.84 -9.94
N GLY A 62 0.28 -29.99 -10.68
CA GLY A 62 -0.52 -28.86 -11.14
C GLY A 62 -1.03 -28.07 -9.94
N GLY A 63 -0.77 -26.77 -9.94
CA GLY A 63 -1.16 -25.84 -8.89
C GLY A 63 -0.91 -24.40 -9.33
N PRO A 64 -1.35 -23.43 -8.53
CA PRO A 64 -1.17 -22.02 -8.83
C PRO A 64 0.31 -21.66 -8.87
N GLN A 65 0.74 -21.03 -9.97
CA GLN A 65 2.13 -20.58 -10.16
C GLN A 65 2.19 -19.09 -10.43
N TRP A 66 3.15 -18.42 -9.79
CA TRP A 66 3.46 -17.02 -10.05
C TRP A 66 4.31 -16.86 -11.30
N ARG A 67 3.88 -15.97 -12.18
CA ARG A 67 4.56 -15.64 -13.43
C ARG A 67 4.56 -14.14 -13.67
N CYS A 68 5.59 -13.66 -14.38
CA CYS A 68 5.67 -12.28 -14.82
C CYS A 68 5.13 -12.16 -16.24
N TYR A 69 4.03 -11.44 -16.42
CA TYR A 69 3.42 -11.22 -17.73
C TYR A 69 3.77 -9.84 -18.28
N ALA A 70 4.05 -9.78 -19.59
CA ALA A 70 4.04 -8.51 -20.30
C ALA A 70 2.62 -7.91 -20.19
N ALA A 71 2.49 -6.69 -19.65
CA ALA A 71 1.19 -6.09 -19.41
C ALA A 71 0.33 -6.05 -20.69
N ALA A 72 0.94 -5.73 -21.84
CA ALA A 72 0.26 -5.68 -23.13
C ALA A 72 -0.28 -7.03 -23.64
N SER A 73 0.09 -8.15 -22.99
CA SER A 73 -0.40 -9.49 -23.32
C SER A 73 -1.59 -9.93 -22.47
N LEU A 74 -2.02 -9.11 -21.50
CA LEU A 74 -3.15 -9.39 -20.60
C LEU A 74 -4.44 -8.75 -21.11
N ASN A 75 -5.58 -9.38 -20.80
CA ASN A 75 -6.89 -8.83 -21.10
C ASN A 75 -7.38 -7.91 -19.97
N PHE A 76 -7.09 -6.61 -20.08
CA PHE A 76 -7.54 -5.62 -19.09
C PHE A 76 -9.04 -5.31 -19.10
N ALA A 77 -9.80 -5.83 -20.07
CA ALA A 77 -11.27 -5.75 -20.02
C ALA A 77 -11.87 -6.84 -19.11
N ALA A 78 -11.09 -7.86 -18.74
CA ALA A 78 -11.50 -8.92 -17.85
C ALA A 78 -10.94 -8.72 -16.43
N VAL A 79 -11.74 -9.12 -15.45
CA VAL A 79 -11.34 -9.24 -14.03
C VAL A 79 -11.01 -10.70 -13.78
N SER A 80 -9.89 -10.96 -13.09
CA SER A 80 -9.47 -12.29 -12.65
C SER A 80 -9.01 -12.26 -11.20
N THR A 81 -8.94 -13.42 -10.55
CA THR A 81 -8.40 -13.61 -9.19
C THR A 81 -6.90 -13.90 -9.19
N GLU A 82 -6.19 -13.45 -10.23
CA GLU A 82 -4.77 -13.77 -10.46
C GLU A 82 -3.81 -12.79 -9.75
N CYS A 83 -4.31 -11.90 -8.91
CA CYS A 83 -3.51 -11.03 -8.06
C CYS A 83 -3.60 -11.47 -6.60
N THR A 84 -2.74 -10.94 -5.74
CA THR A 84 -2.78 -11.19 -4.29
C THR A 84 -3.14 -9.92 -3.52
N ASP A 85 -3.88 -10.07 -2.42
CA ASP A 85 -3.98 -9.04 -1.40
C ASP A 85 -2.70 -8.97 -0.55
N ASP A 86 -2.70 -8.10 0.47
CA ASP A 86 -1.56 -7.90 1.37
C ASP A 86 -1.33 -9.08 2.33
N CYS A 87 -2.28 -9.99 2.44
CA CYS A 87 -2.19 -11.17 3.29
C CYS A 87 -1.92 -12.46 2.51
N GLY A 88 -1.64 -12.36 1.20
CA GLY A 88 -1.32 -13.51 0.36
C GLY A 88 -2.54 -14.18 -0.27
N GLU A 89 -3.75 -13.65 -0.04
CA GLU A 89 -4.98 -14.25 -0.53
C GLU A 89 -5.29 -13.79 -1.97
N PRO A 90 -5.82 -14.67 -2.83
CA PRO A 90 -6.24 -14.30 -4.18
C PRO A 90 -7.24 -13.13 -4.17
N MET A 91 -6.97 -12.10 -4.98
CA MET A 91 -7.83 -10.93 -5.10
C MET A 91 -8.19 -10.61 -6.55
N ASN A 92 -9.37 -10.02 -6.73
CA ASN A 92 -9.82 -9.55 -8.03
C ASN A 92 -8.94 -8.39 -8.54
N CYS A 93 -8.42 -8.53 -9.75
CA CYS A 93 -7.70 -7.49 -10.45
C CYS A 93 -7.99 -7.48 -11.95
N LEU A 94 -7.73 -6.33 -12.58
CA LEU A 94 -7.85 -6.20 -14.04
C LEU A 94 -6.61 -6.78 -14.74
N GLY A 95 -6.84 -7.37 -15.91
CA GLY A 95 -5.77 -7.96 -16.71
C GLY A 95 -5.68 -9.46 -16.49
N ALA A 96 -6.69 -10.18 -16.94
CA ALA A 96 -6.73 -11.64 -16.90
C ALA A 96 -5.77 -12.23 -17.92
N SER A 97 -5.05 -13.28 -17.52
CA SER A 97 -4.31 -14.12 -18.46
C SER A 97 -5.29 -14.92 -19.33
N ASN A 98 -4.93 -15.11 -20.59
CA ASN A 98 -5.70 -15.94 -21.52
C ASN A 98 -4.79 -16.63 -22.53
N SER A 99 -5.37 -17.31 -23.53
CA SER A 99 -4.62 -18.01 -24.59
C SER A 99 -3.74 -17.09 -25.46
N GLN A 100 -3.91 -15.77 -25.38
CA GLN A 100 -3.09 -14.76 -26.06
C GLN A 100 -1.95 -14.23 -25.17
N SER A 101 -1.94 -14.54 -23.86
CA SER A 101 -0.91 -14.13 -22.90
C SER A 101 0.37 -14.98 -23.05
N LYS A 102 0.96 -14.95 -24.25
CA LYS A 102 2.13 -15.77 -24.62
C LYS A 102 3.47 -15.24 -24.13
N PHE A 103 3.50 -14.00 -23.63
CA PHE A 103 4.73 -13.33 -23.22
C PHE A 103 4.81 -13.28 -21.70
N PHE A 104 5.37 -14.33 -21.11
CA PHE A 104 5.62 -14.42 -19.68
C PHE A 104 7.00 -14.98 -19.36
N LEU A 105 7.45 -14.73 -18.12
CA LEU A 105 8.61 -15.35 -17.51
C LEU A 105 8.17 -16.12 -16.28
N GLU A 106 8.71 -17.32 -16.11
CA GLU A 106 8.66 -18.03 -14.84
C GLU A 106 9.78 -17.50 -13.96
N VAL A 107 9.42 -16.99 -12.79
CA VAL A 107 10.35 -16.35 -11.85
C VAL A 107 10.15 -17.05 -10.51
N PRO A 108 10.95 -18.09 -10.19
CA PRO A 108 10.80 -18.87 -8.97
C PRO A 108 10.81 -18.01 -7.70
N ASP A 109 11.57 -16.91 -7.72
CA ASP A 109 11.73 -15.98 -6.61
C ASP A 109 10.44 -15.24 -6.23
N LEU A 110 9.41 -15.21 -7.08
CA LEU A 110 8.13 -14.56 -6.74
C LEU A 110 7.45 -15.25 -5.57
N GLN A 111 7.48 -16.58 -5.51
CA GLN A 111 6.90 -17.33 -4.38
C GLN A 111 7.68 -17.04 -3.09
N VAL A 112 9.02 -17.00 -3.18
CA VAL A 112 9.90 -16.68 -2.05
C VAL A 112 9.65 -15.25 -1.55
N LEU A 113 9.47 -14.29 -2.45
CA LEU A 113 9.11 -12.91 -2.09
C LEU A 113 7.76 -12.84 -1.40
N LEU A 114 6.76 -13.57 -1.90
CA LEU A 114 5.45 -13.65 -1.27
C LEU A 114 5.59 -14.14 0.18
N GLU A 115 6.25 -15.28 0.40
CA GLU A 115 6.44 -15.87 1.72
C GLU A 115 7.23 -14.96 2.67
N ASN A 116 8.25 -14.27 2.16
CA ASN A 116 9.10 -13.39 2.97
C ASN A 116 8.40 -12.11 3.43
N TYR A 117 7.51 -11.55 2.60
CA TYR A 117 6.91 -10.23 2.86
C TYR A 117 5.44 -10.28 3.28
N GLN A 118 4.76 -11.41 3.07
CA GLN A 118 3.36 -11.60 3.49
C GLN A 118 3.12 -11.27 4.97
N PRO A 119 3.94 -11.74 5.94
CA PRO A 119 3.66 -11.45 7.35
C PRO A 119 3.62 -9.95 7.66
N ALA A 120 4.60 -9.19 7.16
CA ALA A 120 4.66 -7.75 7.38
C ALA A 120 3.60 -6.98 6.58
N THR A 121 3.41 -7.30 5.30
CA THR A 121 2.42 -6.62 4.46
C THR A 121 1.00 -6.85 4.97
N CYS A 122 0.70 -8.04 5.50
CA CYS A 122 -0.56 -8.33 6.15
C CYS A 122 -0.75 -7.49 7.42
N ILE A 123 0.28 -7.38 8.27
CA ILE A 123 0.27 -6.47 9.43
C ILE A 123 0.02 -5.03 8.99
N MET A 124 0.74 -4.55 7.97
CA MET A 124 0.55 -3.20 7.42
C MET A 124 -0.88 -2.98 6.95
N ALA A 125 -1.48 -3.95 6.26
CA ALA A 125 -2.86 -3.87 5.80
C ALA A 125 -3.86 -3.85 6.96
N VAL A 126 -3.63 -4.63 8.03
CA VAL A 126 -4.43 -4.58 9.25
C VAL A 126 -4.31 -3.22 9.93
N VAL A 127 -3.10 -2.66 10.03
CA VAL A 127 -2.85 -1.31 10.57
C VAL A 127 -3.54 -0.23 9.72
N LEU A 128 -3.65 -0.45 8.40
CA LEU A 128 -4.43 0.41 7.51
C LEU A 128 -5.96 0.20 7.61
N ALA A 129 -6.39 -0.99 8.02
CA ALA A 129 -7.79 -1.34 8.23
C ALA A 129 -8.34 -0.85 9.59
N VAL A 130 -7.48 -0.34 10.48
CA VAL A 130 -7.90 0.32 11.72
C VAL A 130 -8.77 1.52 11.36
N THR A 131 -10.07 1.41 11.68
CA THR A 131 -11.00 2.53 11.47
C THR A 131 -10.58 3.73 12.30
N LEU A 132 -10.99 4.93 11.89
CA LEU A 132 -10.75 6.14 12.69
C LEU A 132 -11.28 5.96 14.12
N GLN A 133 -12.45 5.33 14.25
CA GLN A 133 -13.02 4.99 15.55
C GLN A 133 -12.12 4.09 16.41
N GLU A 134 -11.44 3.11 15.79
CA GLU A 134 -10.57 2.18 16.50
C GLU A 134 -9.25 2.83 16.93
N GLN A 135 -8.75 3.80 16.17
CA GLN A 135 -7.63 4.64 16.61
C GLN A 135 -8.01 5.48 17.84
N LEU A 136 -9.23 6.03 17.87
CA LEU A 136 -9.72 6.75 19.04
C LEU A 136 -9.90 5.81 20.26
N ASN A 137 -10.40 4.59 20.06
CA ASN A 137 -10.49 3.58 21.13
C ASN A 137 -9.09 3.21 21.66
N THR A 138 -8.11 3.05 20.78
CA THR A 138 -6.71 2.76 21.14
C THR A 138 -6.11 3.88 21.99
N LYS A 139 -6.33 5.13 21.59
CA LYS A 139 -5.94 6.32 22.38
C LYS A 139 -6.58 6.30 23.77
N CYS A 140 -7.86 5.94 23.85
CA CYS A 140 -8.54 5.79 25.14
C CYS A 140 -7.92 4.71 26.01
N HIS A 141 -7.62 3.54 25.44
CA HIS A 141 -6.97 2.45 26.15
C HIS A 141 -5.60 2.86 26.72
N ALA A 142 -4.77 3.51 25.91
CA ALA A 142 -3.47 4.00 26.35
C ALA A 142 -3.59 5.03 27.50
N LEU A 143 -4.56 5.97 27.40
CA LEU A 143 -4.78 6.97 28.43
C LEU A 143 -5.36 6.37 29.72
N SER A 144 -6.27 5.40 29.62
CA SER A 144 -6.80 4.67 30.78
C SER A 144 -5.69 3.93 31.54
N ASN A 145 -4.82 3.23 30.82
CA ASN A 145 -3.68 2.51 31.42
C ASN A 145 -2.72 3.46 32.13
N ARG A 146 -2.42 4.62 31.54
CA ARG A 146 -1.59 5.64 32.17
C ARG A 146 -2.21 6.17 33.46
N LEU A 147 -3.49 6.58 33.41
CA LEU A 147 -4.18 7.10 34.60
C LEU A 147 -4.31 6.04 35.71
N CYS A 148 -4.48 4.77 35.34
CA CYS A 148 -4.44 3.66 36.29
C CYS A 148 -3.06 3.56 36.99
N GLN A 149 -1.96 3.65 36.23
CA GLN A 149 -0.60 3.65 36.79
C GLN A 149 -0.33 4.86 37.69
N GLU A 150 -0.98 6.00 37.43
CA GLU A 150 -0.93 7.22 38.24
C GLU A 150 -1.81 7.15 39.51
N GLY A 151 -2.48 6.03 39.76
CA GLY A 151 -3.23 5.78 40.99
C GLY A 151 -4.75 5.94 40.87
N ASN A 152 -5.29 6.11 39.66
CA ASN A 152 -6.75 6.12 39.45
C ASN A 152 -7.31 4.68 39.45
N THR A 153 -7.60 4.17 40.65
CA THR A 153 -8.04 2.79 40.89
C THR A 153 -9.38 2.43 40.22
N ILE A 154 -10.26 3.41 39.99
CA ILE A 154 -11.55 3.22 39.31
C ILE A 154 -11.32 2.82 37.84
N LEU A 155 -10.31 3.38 37.18
CA LEU A 155 -9.97 3.04 35.79
C LEU A 155 -9.27 1.70 35.67
N CYS A 156 -8.46 1.31 36.66
CA CYS A 156 -7.82 -0.01 36.70
C CYS A 156 -8.83 -1.17 36.72
N GLN A 157 -10.00 -0.94 37.33
CA GLN A 157 -11.07 -1.94 37.43
C GLN A 157 -11.92 -2.02 36.15
N ASN A 158 -11.73 -1.10 35.20
CA ASN A 158 -12.53 -0.96 33.98
C ASN A 158 -11.62 -0.98 32.74
N PRO A 159 -11.10 -2.16 32.35
CA PRO A 159 -10.07 -2.25 31.31
C PRO A 159 -10.59 -1.89 29.91
N ALA A 160 -11.86 -2.11 29.63
CA ALA A 160 -12.48 -1.72 28.36
C ALA A 160 -12.79 -0.22 28.38
N VAL A 161 -12.27 0.53 27.41
CA VAL A 161 -12.56 1.97 27.26
C VAL A 161 -12.81 2.33 25.82
N TYR A 162 -13.82 3.16 25.59
CA TYR A 162 -14.27 3.48 24.25
C TYR A 162 -14.34 4.99 24.04
N ALA A 163 -13.86 5.45 22.88
CA ALA A 163 -13.99 6.84 22.48
C ALA A 163 -15.40 7.11 21.97
N ARG A 164 -16.09 8.07 22.58
CA ARG A 164 -17.43 8.47 22.15
C ARG A 164 -17.62 9.98 22.21
N ARG A 165 -18.48 10.48 21.33
CA ARG A 165 -18.92 11.88 21.24
C ARG A 165 -20.44 11.95 21.37
N PHE A 166 -20.96 11.68 22.57
CA PHE A 166 -22.40 11.76 22.80
C PHE A 166 -22.90 13.21 22.61
N PRO A 167 -24.07 13.42 21.97
CA PRO A 167 -24.66 14.75 21.83
C PRO A 167 -24.97 15.36 23.20
N SER A 168 -24.84 16.67 23.30
CA SER A 168 -25.28 17.41 24.49
C SER A 168 -26.80 17.49 24.57
N SER A 169 -27.35 17.81 25.75
CA SER A 169 -28.78 18.07 25.96
C SER A 169 -29.36 19.17 25.07
N SER A 170 -28.51 20.02 24.47
CA SER A 170 -28.90 21.07 23.51
C SER A 170 -28.99 20.59 22.05
N GLY A 171 -28.78 19.30 21.78
CA GLY A 171 -28.75 18.73 20.42
C GLY A 171 -27.48 19.05 19.63
N ARG A 172 -26.54 19.81 20.20
CA ARG A 172 -25.21 20.04 19.62
C ARG A 172 -24.32 18.81 19.82
N LEU A 173 -23.46 18.53 18.83
CA LEU A 173 -22.39 17.53 18.95
C LEU A 173 -21.60 17.80 20.23
N GLY A 174 -21.46 16.78 21.08
CA GLY A 174 -20.71 16.91 22.33
C GLY A 174 -19.20 16.98 22.10
N VAL A 175 -18.44 16.72 23.17
CA VAL A 175 -16.98 16.59 23.11
C VAL A 175 -16.58 15.13 23.16
N TRP A 176 -15.43 14.83 22.57
CA TRP A 176 -14.83 13.51 22.57
C TRP A 176 -14.31 13.14 23.95
N ARG A 177 -14.75 11.98 24.44
CA ARG A 177 -14.38 11.45 25.75
C ARG A 177 -14.14 9.95 25.67
N CYS A 178 -13.35 9.45 26.60
CA CYS A 178 -13.15 8.03 26.80
C CYS A 178 -14.06 7.54 27.92
N TYR A 179 -14.93 6.59 27.62
CA TYR A 179 -15.90 6.04 28.56
C TYR A 179 -15.50 4.63 28.98
N ALA A 180 -15.63 4.33 30.26
CA ALA A 180 -15.46 2.97 30.77
C ALA A 180 -16.54 2.04 30.24
N GLY A 181 -16.17 0.84 29.80
CA GLY A 181 -17.06 -0.19 29.25
C GLY A 181 -18.22 -0.54 30.16
N ALA A 182 -18.00 -0.56 31.49
CA ALA A 182 -19.04 -0.82 32.48
C ALA A 182 -20.17 0.23 32.48
N THR A 183 -19.98 1.38 31.84
CA THR A 183 -20.99 2.45 31.75
C THR A 183 -21.76 2.48 30.43
N MET A 184 -21.56 1.47 29.59
CA MET A 184 -22.16 1.37 28.26
C MET A 184 -22.98 0.09 28.08
N ASP A 185 -24.16 0.23 27.50
CA ASP A 185 -24.93 -0.86 26.93
C ASP A 185 -24.45 -1.08 25.50
N LEU A 186 -23.68 -2.15 25.29
CA LEU A 186 -23.15 -2.54 23.98
C LEU A 186 -24.21 -3.14 23.06
N ASN A 187 -25.42 -3.44 23.54
CA ASN A 187 -26.52 -3.89 22.68
C ASN A 187 -27.33 -2.71 22.12
N ALA A 188 -27.29 -1.56 22.79
CA ALA A 188 -27.92 -0.34 22.32
C ALA A 188 -26.97 0.49 21.45
N HIS A 189 -27.53 1.21 20.48
CA HIS A 189 -26.78 1.99 19.51
C HIS A 189 -26.92 3.48 19.78
N SER A 190 -25.85 4.24 19.54
CA SER A 190 -25.85 5.69 19.67
C SER A 190 -25.06 6.36 18.54
N LEU A 191 -25.47 7.58 18.16
CA LEU A 191 -24.76 8.43 17.21
C LEU A 191 -23.57 9.12 17.92
N ALA A 192 -22.63 8.32 18.40
CA ALA A 192 -21.52 8.79 19.20
C ALA A 192 -20.15 8.31 18.69
N CYS A 193 -20.10 7.58 17.58
CA CYS A 193 -18.86 7.17 16.94
C CYS A 193 -18.53 8.05 15.74
N VAL A 194 -17.38 7.79 15.13
CA VAL A 194 -16.90 8.47 13.93
C VAL A 194 -16.73 7.50 12.78
N THR A 195 -17.20 7.88 11.59
CA THR A 195 -16.80 7.24 10.35
C THR A 195 -15.31 7.46 10.10
N ASN A 196 -14.74 6.75 9.14
CA ASN A 196 -13.40 7.07 8.67
C ASN A 196 -13.27 8.51 8.15
N CYS A 197 -14.37 9.20 7.80
CA CYS A 197 -14.37 10.59 7.34
C CYS A 197 -14.37 11.66 8.42
N GLY A 198 -14.41 11.28 9.70
CA GLY A 198 -14.66 12.26 10.74
C GLY A 198 -16.15 12.57 10.95
N ASP A 199 -17.05 11.99 10.14
CA ASP A 199 -18.49 12.21 10.27
C ASP A 199 -19.08 11.36 11.41
N PRO A 200 -20.07 11.86 12.16
CA PRO A 200 -20.76 11.07 13.19
C PRO A 200 -21.42 9.81 12.61
N MET A 201 -21.29 8.67 13.29
CA MET A 201 -21.97 7.43 12.93
C MET A 201 -22.60 6.72 14.12
N ASN A 202 -23.63 5.92 13.82
CA ASN A 202 -24.23 5.02 14.80
C ASN A 202 -23.28 3.87 15.09
N CYS A 203 -23.12 3.55 16.36
CA CYS A 203 -22.34 2.42 16.80
C CYS A 203 -22.90 1.82 18.10
N PRO A 204 -22.54 0.56 18.40
CA PRO A 204 -22.85 -0.05 19.69
C PRO A 204 -22.23 0.72 20.86
N GLY A 205 -22.98 0.82 21.96
CA GLY A 205 -22.60 1.55 23.16
C GLY A 205 -23.46 2.79 23.38
N MET A 206 -24.46 2.68 24.25
CA MET A 206 -25.23 3.80 24.80
C MET A 206 -24.97 3.92 26.30
N LEU A 207 -25.00 5.15 26.85
CA LEU A 207 -24.77 5.34 28.29
C LEU A 207 -25.91 4.75 29.12
N THR A 208 -25.58 3.91 30.09
CA THR A 208 -26.54 3.30 31.04
C THR A 208 -26.69 4.08 32.34
N HIS A 209 -25.80 5.03 32.61
CA HIS A 209 -25.77 5.81 33.84
C HIS A 209 -25.90 7.31 33.60
N VAL A 210 -26.57 7.99 34.54
CA VAL A 210 -26.76 9.45 34.55
C VAL A 210 -25.43 10.20 34.76
N SER A 211 -24.45 9.56 35.41
CA SER A 211 -23.08 10.07 35.64
C SER A 211 -22.05 9.01 35.28
N PRO A 212 -21.66 8.88 34.00
CA PRO A 212 -20.72 7.85 33.57
C PRO A 212 -19.28 8.17 33.99
N ILE A 213 -18.46 7.12 34.13
CA ILE A 213 -17.02 7.22 34.35
C ILE A 213 -16.38 7.54 33.00
N TYR A 214 -15.85 8.75 32.86
CA TYR A 214 -15.14 9.18 31.66
C TYR A 214 -13.96 10.07 31.99
N PHE A 215 -13.06 10.21 31.02
CA PHE A 215 -12.03 11.25 31.00
C PHE A 215 -12.04 11.99 29.67
N SER A 216 -11.78 13.28 29.73
CA SER A 216 -11.81 14.16 28.55
C SER A 216 -10.48 14.09 27.81
N SER A 217 -10.56 13.91 26.49
CA SER A 217 -9.39 13.94 25.59
C SER A 217 -9.79 14.61 24.27
N ASP A 218 -10.64 15.63 24.37
CA ASP A 218 -11.31 16.23 23.21
C ASP A 218 -10.32 16.77 22.17
N SER A 219 -9.33 17.55 22.61
CA SER A 219 -8.29 18.10 21.74
C SER A 219 -7.47 17.01 21.03
N ASP A 220 -7.10 15.95 21.75
CA ASP A 220 -6.29 14.87 21.19
C ASP A 220 -7.07 14.05 20.18
N MET A 221 -8.35 13.75 20.47
CA MET A 221 -9.21 13.02 19.55
C MET A 221 -9.55 13.85 18.32
N VAL A 222 -9.82 15.14 18.48
CA VAL A 222 -10.01 16.06 17.35
C VAL A 222 -8.75 16.11 16.49
N ALA A 223 -7.56 16.18 17.10
CA ALA A 223 -6.30 16.15 16.36
C ALA A 223 -6.10 14.84 15.57
N ILE A 224 -6.42 13.68 16.16
CA ILE A 224 -6.39 12.38 15.46
C ILE A 224 -7.39 12.39 14.29
N ILE A 225 -8.61 12.88 14.51
CA ILE A 225 -9.65 12.96 13.46
C ILE A 225 -9.23 13.90 12.34
N ASP A 226 -8.71 15.09 12.65
CA ASP A 226 -8.31 16.04 11.63
C ASP A 226 -7.11 15.55 10.83
N HIS A 227 -6.16 14.86 11.47
CA HIS A 227 -5.05 14.20 10.79
C HIS A 227 -5.55 13.09 9.85
N ASP A 228 -6.41 12.21 10.35
CA ASP A 228 -6.78 10.99 9.65
C ASP A 228 -7.99 11.11 8.72
N LYS A 229 -8.86 12.12 8.88
CA LYS A 229 -9.95 12.36 7.91
C LYS A 229 -9.39 12.67 6.53
N VAL A 230 -8.20 13.27 6.44
CA VAL A 230 -7.50 13.51 5.18
C VAL A 230 -7.10 12.18 4.54
N ARG A 231 -6.57 11.24 5.36
CA ARG A 231 -6.18 9.88 4.96
C ARG A 231 -7.38 9.07 4.47
N PHE A 232 -8.52 9.16 5.13
CA PHE A 232 -9.68 8.36 4.82
C PHE A 232 -10.64 9.03 3.82
N CYS A 233 -10.83 10.34 3.85
CA CYS A 233 -11.92 10.99 3.09
C CYS A 233 -11.49 12.13 2.19
N GLY A 234 -10.18 12.23 1.90
CA GLY A 234 -9.74 12.76 0.62
C GLY A 234 -10.53 12.09 -0.50
N ASN A 235 -11.16 12.90 -1.35
CA ASN A 235 -12.13 12.53 -2.38
C ASN A 235 -11.98 11.07 -2.86
N SER A 236 -13.07 10.36 -3.03
CA SER A 236 -13.07 9.04 -3.69
C SER A 236 -12.50 9.08 -5.13
N ARG A 237 -12.25 10.29 -5.68
CA ARG A 237 -11.51 10.57 -6.93
C ARG A 237 -10.00 10.84 -6.72
N SER A 238 -9.56 11.11 -5.50
CA SER A 238 -8.18 11.35 -5.08
C SER A 238 -7.53 10.15 -4.37
N ARG A 239 -8.30 9.12 -3.97
CA ARG A 239 -7.74 7.80 -3.64
C ARG A 239 -7.22 7.14 -4.93
N LEU A 240 -5.95 7.41 -5.23
CA LEU A 240 -5.19 6.91 -6.38
C LEU A 240 -5.84 7.19 -7.75
N SER A 241 -5.95 8.46 -8.11
CA SER A 241 -5.69 8.83 -9.51
C SER A 241 -4.18 8.84 -9.70
N THR A 242 -3.57 7.65 -9.78
CA THR A 242 -2.27 7.43 -10.44
C THR A 242 -2.45 7.60 -11.96
N THR A 243 -2.96 8.76 -12.38
CA THR A 243 -3.04 9.21 -13.78
C THR A 243 -1.79 9.96 -14.22
N ALA A 244 -0.78 10.08 -13.37
CA ALA A 244 0.55 9.73 -13.85
C ALA A 244 0.59 8.20 -13.71
N ALA A 245 0.42 7.47 -14.82
CA ALA A 245 0.71 6.04 -14.82
C ALA A 245 2.06 5.89 -14.12
N ALA A 246 2.08 5.32 -12.91
CA ALA A 246 3.31 5.17 -12.16
C ALA A 246 4.29 4.51 -13.12
N SER A 247 5.37 5.23 -13.41
CA SER A 247 6.38 4.71 -14.31
C SER A 247 6.85 3.37 -13.75
N GLY A 248 7.29 2.46 -14.61
CA GLY A 248 7.94 1.22 -14.18
C GLY A 248 9.07 1.51 -13.18
N LEU A 249 9.83 2.58 -13.39
CA LEU A 249 10.86 3.01 -12.45
C LEU A 249 10.28 3.45 -11.08
N GLN A 250 9.23 4.27 -11.05
CA GLN A 250 8.57 4.65 -9.80
C GLN A 250 8.00 3.43 -9.09
N THR A 251 7.45 2.47 -9.83
CA THR A 251 6.91 1.23 -9.28
C THR A 251 8.00 0.38 -8.62
N LEU A 252 9.18 0.29 -9.23
CA LEU A 252 10.35 -0.36 -8.63
C LEU A 252 10.79 0.33 -7.34
N LEU A 253 10.89 1.66 -7.35
CA LEU A 253 11.28 2.42 -6.17
C LEU A 253 10.26 2.29 -5.02
N ASP A 254 8.97 2.33 -5.33
CA ASP A 254 7.91 2.09 -4.36
C ASP A 254 7.96 0.67 -3.81
N ALA A 255 8.21 -0.33 -4.66
CA ALA A 255 8.35 -1.73 -4.25
C ALA A 255 9.53 -1.93 -3.29
N GLU A 256 10.68 -1.30 -3.57
CA GLU A 256 11.80 -1.32 -2.63
C GLU A 256 11.41 -0.68 -1.30
N CYS A 257 10.81 0.50 -1.29
CA CYS A 257 10.37 1.12 -0.03
C CYS A 257 9.43 0.24 0.79
N LEU A 258 8.54 -0.52 0.13
CA LEU A 258 7.69 -1.50 0.81
C LEU A 258 8.50 -2.65 1.41
N LYS A 259 9.45 -3.24 0.67
CA LYS A 259 10.33 -4.31 1.19
C LYS A 259 11.11 -3.84 2.43
N LEU A 260 11.61 -2.62 2.37
CA LEU A 260 12.39 -2.01 3.44
C LEU A 260 11.58 -1.83 4.72
N HIS A 261 10.42 -1.18 4.60
CA HIS A 261 9.50 -1.02 5.73
C HIS A 261 9.00 -2.36 6.27
N ALA A 262 8.75 -3.33 5.38
CA ALA A 262 8.31 -4.67 5.77
C ALA A 262 9.36 -5.37 6.62
N LYS A 263 10.63 -5.28 6.21
CA LYS A 263 11.75 -5.81 6.99
C LYS A 263 11.84 -5.16 8.37
N SER A 264 11.84 -3.83 8.45
CA SER A 264 11.90 -3.12 9.74
C SER A 264 10.69 -3.43 10.64
N CYS A 265 9.50 -3.58 10.04
CA CYS A 265 8.30 -3.99 10.77
C CYS A 265 8.46 -5.39 11.39
N MET A 266 8.97 -6.37 10.63
CA MET A 266 9.25 -7.72 11.13
C MET A 266 10.34 -7.74 12.22
N GLU A 267 11.27 -6.80 12.19
CA GLU A 267 12.27 -6.59 13.25
C GLU A 267 11.69 -5.92 14.52
N GLY A 268 10.37 -5.72 14.58
CA GLY A 268 9.65 -5.18 15.74
C GLY A 268 9.58 -3.66 15.79
N GLN A 269 10.05 -2.97 14.76
CA GLN A 269 9.99 -1.51 14.68
C GLN A 269 8.60 -1.06 14.20
N GLN A 270 7.67 -0.95 15.15
CA GLN A 270 6.25 -0.67 14.91
C GLN A 270 5.98 0.56 14.04
N GLN A 271 6.84 1.58 14.12
CA GLN A 271 6.71 2.78 13.29
C GLN A 271 6.86 2.53 11.78
N PHE A 272 7.42 1.39 11.38
CA PHE A 272 7.57 0.97 9.97
C PHE A 272 6.50 -0.03 9.52
N CYS A 273 5.60 -0.47 10.42
CA CYS A 273 4.46 -1.32 10.08
C CYS A 273 3.33 -0.55 9.36
N GLN A 274 3.70 0.24 8.35
CA GLN A 274 2.81 0.98 7.46
C GLN A 274 3.41 1.00 6.05
N PRO A 275 2.58 1.04 4.99
CA PRO A 275 3.09 1.11 3.63
C PRO A 275 3.89 2.39 3.39
N ALA A 276 4.95 2.27 2.62
CA ALA A 276 5.78 3.36 2.16
C ALA A 276 5.85 3.42 0.65
N VAL A 277 6.18 4.61 0.16
CA VAL A 277 6.42 4.91 -1.25
C VAL A 277 7.68 5.74 -1.38
N SER A 278 8.34 5.65 -2.52
CA SER A 278 9.52 6.45 -2.79
C SER A 278 9.11 7.84 -3.24
N ARG A 279 9.80 8.87 -2.74
CA ARG A 279 9.72 10.22 -3.29
C ARG A 279 11.11 10.79 -3.49
N PHE A 280 11.19 11.61 -4.51
CA PHE A 280 12.32 12.42 -4.89
C PHE A 280 12.21 13.79 -4.21
N LYS A 281 13.25 14.18 -3.48
CA LYS A 281 13.35 15.54 -2.92
C LYS A 281 14.67 16.15 -3.32
N ASN A 282 14.62 17.42 -3.68
CA ASN A 282 15.81 18.25 -3.80
C ASN A 282 16.07 18.88 -2.42
N ASP A 283 17.04 18.33 -1.70
CA ASP A 283 17.43 18.77 -0.34
C ASP A 283 18.48 19.92 -0.37
N GLY A 284 18.71 20.53 -1.52
CA GLY A 284 19.56 21.70 -1.68
C GLY A 284 21.05 21.38 -1.56
N ALA A 285 21.54 21.15 -0.33
CA ALA A 285 22.96 21.03 -0.01
C ALA A 285 23.56 19.64 -0.29
N SER A 286 22.75 18.58 -0.26
CA SER A 286 23.20 17.17 -0.42
C SER A 286 23.01 16.65 -1.84
N GLY A 287 22.29 17.40 -2.67
CA GLY A 287 21.89 16.98 -4.00
C GLY A 287 20.73 15.99 -3.99
N LYS A 288 20.00 15.99 -5.11
CA LYS A 288 18.87 15.10 -5.45
C LYS A 288 18.93 13.73 -4.75
N SER A 289 18.01 13.45 -3.82
CA SER A 289 17.95 12.17 -3.10
C SER A 289 16.55 11.54 -3.13
N PHE A 290 16.52 10.22 -3.28
CA PHE A 290 15.31 9.40 -3.13
C PHE A 290 15.22 8.95 -1.68
N SER A 291 14.03 8.98 -1.12
CA SER A 291 13.76 8.50 0.23
C SER A 291 12.42 7.79 0.29
N CYS A 292 12.27 6.89 1.26
CA CYS A 292 11.01 6.22 1.55
C CYS A 292 10.19 7.06 2.51
N TYR A 293 8.94 7.30 2.14
CA TYR A 293 7.99 8.04 2.96
C TYR A 293 6.83 7.13 3.27
N LYS A 294 6.41 7.12 4.54
CA LYS A 294 5.15 6.47 4.89
C LYS A 294 4.07 7.14 4.08
N THR A 295 3.20 6.33 3.51
CA THR A 295 2.07 6.83 2.73
C THR A 295 1.23 7.82 3.53
N ASN A 296 1.12 7.64 4.85
CA ASN A 296 0.37 8.54 5.74
C ASN A 296 1.05 9.88 6.02
N ASP A 297 2.36 10.02 5.76
CA ASP A 297 3.11 11.25 6.01
C ASP A 297 3.09 12.20 4.78
N LEU A 298 2.46 11.77 3.68
CA LEU A 298 2.40 12.50 2.41
C LEU A 298 1.10 13.28 2.25
N ASN A 299 1.21 14.50 1.71
CA ASN A 299 0.03 15.32 1.40
C ASN A 299 -0.50 15.03 -0.01
N TYR A 300 -1.49 14.15 -0.13
CA TYR A 300 -2.12 13.81 -1.42
C TYR A 300 -3.08 14.86 -1.97
N ALA A 301 -3.44 15.89 -1.19
CA ALA A 301 -4.23 17.01 -1.71
C ALA A 301 -3.40 17.93 -2.62
N THR A 302 -2.07 17.81 -2.53
CA THR A 302 -1.11 18.59 -3.30
C THR A 302 -0.29 17.70 -4.22
N THR A 303 0.04 18.23 -5.40
CA THR A 303 0.98 17.61 -6.34
C THR A 303 2.32 18.33 -6.32
N ASP A 304 3.41 17.60 -6.29
CA ASP A 304 4.76 18.13 -6.46
C ASP A 304 5.60 17.25 -7.39
N ASN A 305 6.76 17.76 -7.84
CA ASN A 305 7.69 17.03 -8.71
C ASN A 305 8.55 16.05 -7.91
N SER A 306 7.89 15.16 -7.16
CA SER A 306 8.53 14.21 -6.26
C SER A 306 8.43 12.74 -6.72
N CYS A 307 7.79 12.46 -7.85
CA CYS A 307 7.88 11.14 -8.46
C CYS A 307 8.86 11.17 -9.65
N VAL A 308 9.11 10.02 -10.25
CA VAL A 308 9.91 9.91 -11.47
C VAL A 308 9.20 9.26 -12.64
N ASP A 309 9.56 9.69 -13.85
CA ASP A 309 9.26 8.94 -15.06
C ASP A 309 10.18 7.71 -15.21
N ASN A 310 10.01 6.97 -16.30
CA ASN A 310 10.80 5.77 -16.57
C ASN A 310 12.28 6.05 -16.86
N CYS A 311 12.63 7.31 -17.13
CA CYS A 311 13.98 7.76 -17.41
C CYS A 311 14.63 8.42 -16.18
N GLY A 312 13.98 8.40 -15.02
CA GLY A 312 14.48 9.02 -13.79
C GLY A 312 14.29 10.53 -13.74
N ASN A 313 13.54 11.13 -14.67
CA ASN A 313 13.23 12.56 -14.60
C ASN A 313 12.14 12.82 -13.57
N PRO A 314 12.25 13.88 -12.77
CA PRO A 314 11.22 14.24 -11.81
C PRO A 314 9.93 14.64 -12.52
N VAL A 315 8.80 14.10 -12.06
CA VAL A 315 7.47 14.38 -12.60
C VAL A 315 6.49 14.69 -11.47
N ALA A 316 5.48 15.49 -11.81
CA ALA A 316 4.42 15.85 -10.88
C ALA A 316 3.60 14.61 -10.49
N CYS A 317 3.43 14.39 -9.19
CA CYS A 317 2.54 13.36 -8.67
C CYS A 317 1.88 13.79 -7.35
N ALA A 318 0.78 13.12 -6.99
CA ALA A 318 0.11 13.36 -5.73
C ALA A 318 0.90 12.77 -4.55
N GLY A 319 0.84 13.47 -3.42
CA GLY A 319 1.56 13.06 -2.20
C GLY A 319 2.83 13.86 -2.02
N ALA A 320 2.68 15.17 -1.87
CA ALA A 320 3.80 16.08 -1.69
C ALA A 320 4.49 15.83 -0.34
N VAL A 321 5.81 15.98 -0.33
CA VAL A 321 6.64 15.74 0.84
C VAL A 321 6.66 16.98 1.74
N GLY A 322 6.21 16.84 2.99
CA GLY A 322 6.28 17.92 3.99
C GLY A 322 7.71 18.20 4.51
N TYR A 323 7.83 19.19 5.40
CA TYR A 323 9.10 19.50 6.09
C TYR A 323 9.44 18.49 7.21
N ALA A 324 8.45 17.78 7.75
CA ALA A 324 8.60 16.92 8.93
C ALA A 324 8.88 15.44 8.63
N SER A 325 8.83 15.03 7.36
CA SER A 325 8.75 13.61 6.99
C SER A 325 10.08 13.05 6.53
N VAL A 326 11.19 13.26 7.25
CA VAL A 326 12.48 12.65 6.92
C VAL A 326 12.67 11.38 7.75
N TYR A 327 12.52 10.22 7.13
CA TYR A 327 13.00 8.94 7.65
C TYR A 327 13.86 8.30 6.57
N GLY A 328 15.14 8.11 6.84
CA GLY A 328 16.10 7.72 5.81
C GLY A 328 17.38 7.12 6.35
N GLU A 329 17.34 5.83 6.67
CA GLU A 329 18.53 4.96 6.64
C GLU A 329 18.40 3.98 5.46
N GLU A 330 18.19 4.48 4.23
CA GLU A 330 18.15 3.57 3.06
C GLU A 330 18.37 4.17 1.68
N GLN A 331 18.91 5.40 1.63
CA GLN A 331 19.13 6.12 0.38
C GLN A 331 20.04 5.36 -0.61
N THR A 332 20.95 4.52 -0.12
CA THR A 332 21.90 3.76 -0.95
C THR A 332 21.21 2.74 -1.84
N LYS A 333 20.23 1.98 -1.33
CA LYS A 333 19.52 0.96 -2.13
C LYS A 333 18.63 1.60 -3.19
N LEU A 334 17.91 2.66 -2.82
CA LEU A 334 17.08 3.40 -3.79
C LEU A 334 17.94 4.02 -4.89
N ARG A 335 19.10 4.58 -4.53
CA ARG A 335 20.06 5.10 -5.52
C ARG A 335 20.53 4.00 -6.45
N GLN A 336 20.89 2.83 -5.92
CA GLN A 336 21.31 1.68 -6.73
C GLN A 336 20.24 1.27 -7.73
N VAL A 337 18.96 1.22 -7.34
CA VAL A 337 17.86 0.90 -8.27
C VAL A 337 17.77 1.91 -9.41
N VAL A 338 17.91 3.20 -9.12
CA VAL A 338 17.89 4.23 -10.18
C VAL A 338 19.09 4.06 -11.11
N GLU A 339 20.28 3.87 -10.56
CA GLU A 339 21.52 3.73 -11.33
C GLU A 339 21.52 2.47 -12.22
N THR A 340 20.93 1.36 -11.78
CA THR A 340 20.95 0.09 -12.54
C THR A 340 19.77 -0.06 -13.51
N MET A 341 18.60 0.52 -13.18
CA MET A 341 17.35 0.24 -13.91
C MET A 341 16.82 1.40 -14.74
N ALA A 342 17.24 2.65 -14.49
CA ALA A 342 16.68 3.80 -15.21
C ALA A 342 16.92 3.72 -16.73
N ASP A 343 18.11 3.31 -17.17
CA ASP A 343 18.42 3.21 -18.60
C ASP A 343 17.58 2.15 -19.33
N ALA A 344 17.36 1.00 -18.67
CA ALA A 344 16.50 -0.06 -19.19
C ALA A 344 15.05 0.40 -19.29
N MET A 345 14.54 1.00 -18.21
CA MET A 345 13.16 1.50 -18.15
C MET A 345 12.91 2.63 -19.15
N CYS A 346 13.89 3.50 -19.35
CA CYS A 346 13.82 4.56 -20.35
C CYS A 346 13.74 3.95 -21.76
N SER A 347 14.56 2.95 -22.05
CA SER A 347 14.56 2.24 -23.34
C SER A 347 13.23 1.55 -23.62
N ILE A 348 12.63 0.91 -22.61
CA ILE A 348 11.28 0.33 -22.67
C ILE A 348 10.23 1.38 -23.08
N SER A 349 10.36 2.60 -22.56
CA SER A 349 9.42 3.70 -22.81
C SER A 349 9.57 4.31 -24.20
N VAL A 350 10.81 4.47 -24.66
CA VAL A 350 11.11 5.01 -25.99
C VAL A 350 10.70 4.02 -27.08
N GLY A 351 10.92 2.71 -26.89
CA GLY A 351 10.48 1.67 -27.82
C GLY A 351 8.96 1.64 -28.02
N LEU A 352 8.19 1.85 -26.95
CA LEU A 352 6.73 2.01 -27.00
C LEU A 352 6.30 3.22 -27.83
N LEU A 353 7.00 4.35 -27.72
CA LEU A 353 6.71 5.58 -28.46
C LEU A 353 6.98 5.41 -29.96
N VAL A 354 8.09 4.77 -30.34
CA VAL A 354 8.44 4.48 -31.74
C VAL A 354 7.46 3.48 -32.37
N ALA A 355 7.05 2.45 -31.62
CA ALA A 355 6.05 1.48 -32.10
C ALA A 355 4.66 2.13 -32.32
N LYS A 356 4.28 3.09 -31.47
CA LYS A 356 3.01 3.84 -31.58
C LYS A 356 3.01 4.79 -32.79
N ILE A 357 4.15 5.39 -33.12
CA ILE A 357 4.34 6.22 -34.34
C ILE A 357 4.30 5.36 -35.61
N ARG A 358 4.86 4.14 -35.59
CA ARG A 358 4.79 3.22 -36.75
C ARG A 358 3.37 2.71 -37.02
N ARG A 359 2.59 2.40 -35.98
CA ARG A 359 1.18 1.96 -36.13
C ARG A 359 0.21 3.05 -36.58
N SER A 360 0.57 4.33 -36.46
CA SER A 360 -0.26 5.46 -36.90
C SER A 360 0.07 5.95 -38.31
N ARG A 361 1.07 5.36 -38.99
CA ARG A 361 1.47 5.70 -40.37
C ARG A 361 1.11 4.65 -41.43
N PHE A 362 0.40 3.58 -41.06
CA PHE A 362 -0.18 2.65 -42.01
C PHE A 362 -1.71 2.68 -41.84
N PRO A 363 -2.45 3.33 -42.76
CA PRO A 363 -3.91 3.25 -42.81
C PRO A 363 -4.39 1.84 -43.19
#